data_AF-A0A2N0NG96-F1
#
_entry.id   AF-A0A2N0NG96-F1
#
_cell.length_a   1.000
_cell.length_b   1.000
_cell.length_c   1.000
_cell.angle_alpha   90.00
_cell.angle_beta   90.00
_cell.angle_gamma   90.00
#
_symmetry.space_group_name_H-M   'P 1'
#
loop_
_entity.id
_entity.type
_entity.pdbx_description
1 polymer ?
#
loop_
_entity_poly.entity_id
_entity_poly.type
_entity_poly.pdbx_seq_one_letter_code
_entity_poly.pdbx_strand_id
1 'polypeptide(L)' 'MDEKPKNLWEDTDVDKYQVVYIEDLEKREQAYGICGECKEPGTGWRWCQPC' A
#
# COMPACT_ATOMS: atom_id res chain seq x y z
N MET A 1 36.42 16.57 13.63
CA MET A 1 35.10 16.83 13.03
C MET A 1 34.37 15.51 13.08
N ASP A 2 33.85 15.18 14.24
CA ASP A 2 33.10 13.95 14.43
C ASP A 2 31.74 14.16 13.77
N GLU A 3 31.64 13.77 12.50
CA GLU A 3 30.37 13.76 11.78
C GLU A 3 29.47 12.75 12.51
N LYS A 4 28.62 13.30 13.39
CA LYS A 4 27.56 12.56 14.08
C LYS A 4 26.85 11.70 13.03
N PRO A 5 26.76 10.37 13.23
CA PRO A 5 26.10 9.52 12.27
C PRO A 5 24.66 10.02 12.12
N LYS A 6 24.33 10.49 10.91
CA LYS A 6 22.97 10.89 10.58
C LYS A 6 22.10 9.66 10.79
N ASN A 7 21.17 9.75 11.72
CA ASN A 7 20.23 8.69 11.99
C ASN A 7 19.33 8.62 10.75
N LEU A 8 19.61 7.65 9.87
CA LEU A 8 18.94 7.41 8.57
C LEU A 8 17.41 7.31 8.66
N TRP A 9 16.89 7.12 9.87
CA TRP A 9 15.47 7.04 10.19
C TRP A 9 14.81 8.42 10.39
N GLU A 10 15.59 9.52 10.53
CA GLU A 10 15.06 10.89 10.60
C GLU A 10 14.52 11.38 9.25
N ASP A 11 15.06 10.87 8.13
CA ASP A 11 14.67 11.27 6.77
C ASP A 11 13.54 10.39 6.19
N THR A 12 13.10 9.36 6.91
CA THR A 12 11.98 8.53 6.45
C THR A 12 10.69 9.30 6.69
N ASP A 13 10.19 9.99 5.66
CA ASP A 13 8.88 10.61 5.62
C ASP A 13 7.79 9.55 5.95
N VAL A 14 7.46 9.36 7.22
CA VAL A 14 6.41 8.41 7.62
C VAL A 14 5.06 8.85 7.01
N ASP A 15 4.87 10.16 6.83
CA ASP A 15 3.71 10.76 6.15
C ASP A 15 3.55 10.35 4.68
N LYS A 16 4.61 9.86 4.02
CA LYS A 16 4.53 9.30 2.64
C LYS A 16 3.87 7.93 2.63
N TYR A 17 3.91 7.21 3.75
CA TYR A 17 3.32 5.88 3.88
C TYR A 17 1.91 6.02 4.45
N GLN A 18 0.90 5.88 3.60
CA GLN A 18 -0.47 5.80 4.09
C GLN A 18 -0.62 4.56 4.99
N VAL A 19 -1.13 4.77 6.20
CA VAL A 19 -1.47 3.68 7.12
C VAL A 19 -2.72 2.97 6.57
N VAL A 20 -2.50 1.85 5.91
CA VAL A 20 -3.58 0.98 5.44
C VAL A 20 -3.70 -0.21 6.40
N TYR A 21 -4.89 -0.40 6.96
CA TYR A 21 -5.17 -1.54 7.83
C TYR A 21 -5.25 -2.83 7.00
N ILE A 22 -4.47 -3.84 7.36
CA ILE A 22 -4.41 -5.13 6.66
C ILE A 22 -5.80 -5.79 6.60
N GLU A 23 -6.58 -5.74 7.67
CA GLU A 23 -7.96 -6.26 7.68
C GLU A 23 -8.85 -5.63 6.60
N ASP A 24 -8.63 -4.35 6.29
CA ASP A 24 -9.42 -3.65 5.29
C ASP A 24 -9.05 -4.13 3.88
N LEU A 25 -7.77 -4.44 3.64
CA LEU A 25 -7.33 -5.07 2.39
C LEU A 25 -7.94 -6.46 2.21
N GLU A 26 -7.94 -7.29 3.25
CA GLU A 26 -8.52 -8.63 3.23
C GLU A 26 -10.05 -8.59 3.00
N LYS A 27 -10.75 -7.64 3.63
CA LYS A 27 -12.18 -7.42 3.41
C LYS A 27 -12.48 -6.98 1.97
N ARG A 28 -11.66 -6.08 1.40
CA ARG A 28 -11.79 -5.66 -0.01
C ARG A 28 -11.49 -6.79 -0.98
N GLU A 29 -10.49 -7.62 -0.69
CA GLU A 29 -10.19 -8.82 -1.47
C GLU A 29 -11.35 -9.82 -1.42
N GLN A 30 -11.93 -10.09 -0.25
CA GLN A 30 -13.07 -11.00 -0.15
C GLN A 30 -14.33 -10.45 -0.83
N ALA A 31 -14.60 -9.15 -0.71
CA ALA A 31 -15.80 -8.53 -1.27
C ALA A 31 -15.72 -8.33 -2.79
N TYR A 32 -14.55 -7.93 -3.29
CA TYR A 32 -14.38 -7.47 -4.68
C TYR A 32 -13.38 -8.31 -5.48
N GLY A 33 -12.63 -9.21 -4.86
CA GLY A 33 -11.59 -10.01 -5.51
C GLY A 33 -10.31 -9.21 -5.83
N ILE A 34 -9.36 -9.90 -6.45
CA ILE A 34 -8.11 -9.34 -6.98
C ILE A 34 -8.20 -9.29 -8.51
N CYS A 35 -7.72 -8.18 -9.13
CA CYS A 35 -7.55 -8.14 -10.58
C CYS A 35 -6.41 -9.07 -11.02
N GLY A 36 -6.61 -9.90 -12.04
CA GLY A 36 -5.52 -10.68 -12.62
C GLY A 36 -4.45 -9.83 -13.30
N GLU A 37 -4.81 -8.64 -13.81
CA GLU A 37 -3.91 -7.73 -14.53
C GLU A 37 -3.23 -6.74 -13.59
N CYS A 38 -4.02 -5.98 -12.82
CA CYS A 38 -3.50 -4.98 -11.88
C CYS A 38 -2.92 -5.60 -10.60
N LYS A 39 -3.35 -6.82 -10.24
CA LYS A 39 -2.97 -7.52 -8.99
C LYS A 39 -3.25 -6.72 -7.73
N GLU A 40 -4.21 -5.79 -7.79
CA GLU A 40 -4.61 -4.96 -6.67
C GLU A 40 -5.83 -5.59 -5.96
N PRO A 41 -5.84 -5.64 -4.63
CA PRO A 41 -7.03 -6.04 -3.88
C PRO A 41 -8.12 -4.99 -4.06
N GLY A 42 -9.38 -5.41 -4.11
CA GLY A 42 -10.49 -4.48 -4.35
C GLY A 42 -10.79 -4.22 -5.82
N THR A 43 -10.11 -4.90 -6.75
CA THR A 43 -10.22 -4.69 -8.19
C THR A 43 -10.49 -6.00 -8.94
N GLY A 44 -11.28 -6.94 -8.43
CA GLY A 44 -11.63 -8.14 -9.21
C GLY A 44 -12.22 -7.80 -10.59
N TRP A 45 -12.31 -8.76 -11.50
CA TRP A 45 -12.64 -8.54 -12.93
C TRP A 45 -13.86 -7.64 -13.22
N ARG A 46 -14.87 -7.63 -12.34
CA ARG A 46 -16.05 -6.75 -12.46
C ARG A 46 -15.85 -5.31 -11.96
N TRP A 47 -14.82 -5.09 -11.16
CA TRP A 47 -14.53 -3.86 -10.43
C TRP A 47 -13.25 -3.17 -10.90
N CYS A 48 -12.34 -3.92 -11.54
CA CYS A 48 -11.26 -3.34 -12.31
C CYS A 48 -11.89 -2.56 -13.47
N GLN A 49 -11.93 -1.22 -13.37
CA GLN A 49 -12.24 -0.42 -14.54
C GLN A 49 -11.06 -0.48 -15.51
N PRO A 50 -11.26 -0.89 -16.77
CA PRO A 50 -10.26 -0.68 -17.81
C PRO A 50 -10.11 0.84 -18.02
N CYS A 51 -8.87 1.33 -17.97
CA CYS A 51 -8.53 2.71 -18.31
C CYS A 51 -8.83 3.04 -19.78
#